data_AF-A0A8H5DAP8-F1
#
_entry.id   AF-A0A8H5DAP8-F1
#
_cell.length_a   1.000
_cell.length_b   1.000
_cell.length_c   1.000
_cell.angle_alpha   90.00
_cell.angle_beta   90.00
_cell.angle_gamma   90.00
#
_symmetry.space_group_name_H-M   'P 1'
#
loop_
_entity.id
_entity.type
_entity.pdbx_description
1 polymer ?
#
loop_
_entity_poly.entity_id
_entity_poly.type
_entity_poly.pdbx_seq_one_letter_code
_entity_poly.pdbx_strand_id
1 'polypeptide(L)'
;MAFSIARVLSAVLWLQTCLVIAAPEQYASMSSDLSKLPRVSRVRTFVLTDILNEPDDSMSLVRYLLYSNEFDTRGLVAVSSWSLRNGTRPDEIKRIIRTYAKVVDKLNQHVHPDNRFPAAEDLLDLVSSGPSTYGRLALKEPVSEGAKLLIKRLKESKEPLYVGLWGGANTLAQALQHMDKTESKKTAAALRSRLRVYSISDQDDAGPYIRVKWPDVFFIVNVHGYREYGLGTWTGISTGDNNVANRTKVLDDWLTPNIRVGPLGAEYPKIIYTMEGDSPSFIWTIQNGLNVPGRPDYGGWGGRYTRVTEETDINEYATSADTLTTDQGVSWRSHYATIWRWRDAYQDDFAARMHWTLADGFRDAAHPPSVIVNGSAGSEPLRFKVGLEDSIVLDAGKSYDTDSPDDPSGLEFEWYSYPECAKTSLTSLAPQFFTVEALAPPSGTNGTLAVNQAGFGNVALGTSVKISTNLTHWEQEQPSEVGKEWHVILQVTNNKGAYPIRRYRRVILELPEASNM
;
A
#
# COMPACT_ATOMS: atom_id res chain seq x y z
N MET A 1 -29.85 -17.27 88.36
CA MET A 1 -30.42 -18.26 87.43
C MET A 1 -29.62 -18.23 86.15
N ALA A 2 -29.30 -19.41 85.63
CA ALA A 2 -28.31 -19.66 84.60
C ALA A 2 -28.48 -18.85 83.30
N PHE A 3 -27.39 -18.29 82.78
CA PHE A 3 -27.31 -17.74 81.43
C PHE A 3 -26.69 -18.78 80.49
N SER A 4 -27.48 -19.25 79.53
CA SER A 4 -27.09 -20.17 78.47
C SER A 4 -26.66 -19.40 77.22
N ILE A 5 -25.36 -19.51 76.91
CA ILE A 5 -24.75 -19.95 75.65
C ILE A 5 -25.55 -19.70 74.34
N ALA A 6 -24.81 -19.12 73.38
CA ALA A 6 -25.01 -19.04 71.93
C ALA A 6 -25.67 -17.76 71.37
N ARG A 7 -24.82 -16.76 71.10
CA ARG A 7 -24.69 -16.02 69.81
C ARG A 7 -23.96 -14.68 70.00
N VAL A 8 -22.63 -14.70 70.09
CA VAL A 8 -21.73 -13.64 69.55
C VAL A 8 -20.33 -14.25 69.45
N LEU A 9 -19.99 -14.82 68.29
CA LEU A 9 -18.63 -15.24 67.95
C LEU A 9 -18.48 -15.03 66.44
N SER A 10 -18.01 -13.86 66.03
CA SER A 10 -17.39 -13.57 64.72
C SER A 10 -16.99 -12.08 64.66
N ALA A 11 -16.12 -11.62 65.56
CA ALA A 11 -15.62 -10.24 65.49
C ALA A 11 -14.28 -10.03 66.23
N VAL A 12 -13.43 -11.04 66.42
CA VAL A 12 -12.04 -10.82 66.89
C VAL A 12 -11.16 -11.97 66.40
N LEU A 13 -10.63 -11.84 65.19
CA LEU A 13 -9.36 -12.39 64.70
C LEU A 13 -9.20 -11.81 63.29
N TRP A 14 -7.97 -11.58 62.83
CA TRP A 14 -7.58 -10.85 61.61
C TRP A 14 -7.31 -9.35 61.80
N LEU A 15 -6.40 -9.04 62.72
CA LEU A 15 -5.66 -7.79 62.70
C LEU A 15 -4.23 -8.08 63.15
N GLN A 16 -3.47 -8.78 62.31
CA GLN A 16 -2.00 -8.69 62.29
C GLN A 16 -1.42 -9.26 61.00
N THR A 17 -0.44 -8.51 60.48
CA THR A 17 0.59 -8.89 59.52
C THR A 17 0.15 -9.26 58.10
N CYS A 18 0.16 -8.25 57.23
CA CYS A 18 0.97 -8.23 56.00
C CYS A 18 0.90 -6.81 55.41
N LEU A 19 1.72 -5.89 55.93
CA LEU A 19 2.16 -4.74 55.13
C LEU A 19 3.05 -5.32 54.02
N VAL A 20 2.46 -5.69 52.90
CA VAL A 20 3.21 -5.83 51.66
C VAL A 20 3.45 -4.41 51.18
N ILE A 21 4.61 -3.87 51.53
CA ILE A 21 5.19 -2.78 50.77
C ILE A 21 5.37 -3.35 49.37
N ALA A 22 4.46 -3.03 48.46
CA ALA A 22 4.72 -3.20 47.05
C ALA A 22 5.90 -2.27 46.75
N ALA A 23 7.11 -2.84 46.78
CA ALA A 23 8.21 -2.26 46.03
C ALA A 23 7.68 -2.10 44.60
N PRO A 24 7.82 -0.94 43.95
CA PRO A 24 7.57 -0.89 42.53
C PRO A 24 8.48 -1.96 41.93
N GLU A 25 7.90 -3.02 41.39
CA GLU A 25 8.64 -3.84 40.45
C GLU A 25 9.17 -2.85 39.42
N GLN A 26 10.48 -2.66 39.43
CA GLN A 26 11.18 -2.22 38.26
C GLN A 26 10.84 -3.29 37.21
N TYR A 27 9.73 -3.09 36.50
CA TYR A 27 9.65 -3.43 35.10
C TYR A 27 10.83 -2.67 34.49
N ALA A 28 12.00 -3.31 34.54
CA ALA A 28 13.07 -2.98 33.65
C ALA A 28 12.42 -3.04 32.27
N SER A 29 12.17 -1.86 31.72
CA SER A 29 11.91 -1.66 30.31
C SER A 29 13.00 -2.42 29.57
N MET A 30 12.73 -3.68 29.22
CA MET A 30 13.44 -4.32 28.13
C MET A 30 13.01 -3.51 26.92
N SER A 31 13.73 -2.43 26.62
CA SER A 31 13.50 -1.66 25.42
C SER A 31 13.55 -2.67 24.28
N SER A 32 12.46 -2.81 23.54
CA SER A 32 12.43 -3.59 22.31
C SER A 32 13.57 -3.09 21.44
N ASP A 33 14.48 -3.99 21.07
CA ASP A 33 15.58 -3.65 20.18
C ASP A 33 15.01 -3.42 18.77
N LEU A 34 14.65 -2.16 18.48
CA LEU A 34 14.04 -1.73 17.23
C LEU A 34 14.97 -1.98 16.03
N SER A 35 16.28 -2.20 16.24
CA SER A 35 17.23 -2.53 15.17
C SER A 35 16.99 -3.91 14.55
N LYS A 36 16.18 -4.77 15.20
CA LYS A 36 15.77 -6.07 14.66
C LYS A 36 14.59 -5.97 13.69
N LEU A 37 13.89 -4.83 13.66
CA LEU A 37 12.77 -4.63 12.75
C LEU A 37 13.24 -4.62 11.29
N PRO A 38 12.43 -5.14 10.34
CA PRO A 38 12.78 -5.11 8.95
C PRO A 38 12.90 -3.66 8.45
N ARG A 39 13.95 -3.39 7.69
CA ARG A 39 14.11 -2.13 6.96
C ARG A 39 13.35 -2.20 5.63
N VAL A 40 12.87 -1.04 5.18
CA VAL A 40 12.23 -0.90 3.88
C VAL A 40 13.03 0.05 2.99
N SER A 41 13.06 -0.22 1.69
CA SER A 41 13.61 0.72 0.72
C SER A 41 12.66 1.90 0.54
N ARG A 42 13.19 3.12 0.57
CA ARG A 42 12.37 4.32 0.39
C ARG A 42 12.30 4.68 -1.09
N VAL A 43 11.09 4.74 -1.61
CA VAL A 43 10.84 5.31 -2.94
C VAL A 43 10.82 6.82 -2.86
N ARG A 44 11.36 7.49 -3.88
CA ARG A 44 11.30 8.96 -3.97
C ARG A 44 9.91 9.36 -4.40
N THR A 45 9.21 10.14 -3.58
CA THR A 45 7.81 10.52 -3.81
C THR A 45 7.64 12.02 -3.95
N PHE A 46 6.68 12.44 -4.77
CA PHE A 46 6.30 13.83 -4.98
C PHE A 46 4.79 13.92 -5.14
N VAL A 47 4.12 14.73 -4.34
CA VAL A 47 2.66 14.84 -4.35
C VAL A 47 2.23 16.18 -4.94
N LEU A 48 1.31 16.15 -5.89
CA LEU A 48 0.61 17.30 -6.46
C LEU A 48 -0.88 17.20 -6.05
N THR A 49 -1.33 18.07 -5.14
CA THR A 49 -2.66 17.98 -4.51
C THR A 49 -3.41 19.30 -4.54
N ASP A 50 -4.72 19.26 -4.85
CA ASP A 50 -5.62 20.41 -4.76
C ASP A 50 -6.35 20.46 -3.41
N ILE A 51 -5.64 20.03 -2.35
CA ILE A 51 -6.11 19.94 -0.97
C ILE A 51 -7.08 21.03 -0.53
N LEU A 52 -8.04 20.62 0.31
CA LEU A 52 -9.16 21.40 0.85
C LEU A 52 -10.31 21.63 -0.15
N ASN A 53 -10.10 21.41 -1.44
CA ASN A 53 -11.20 21.39 -2.38
C ASN A 53 -12.26 20.35 -1.94
N GLU A 54 -11.82 19.11 -1.77
CA GLU A 54 -12.62 18.01 -1.22
C GLU A 54 -11.96 17.48 0.07
N PRO A 55 -12.73 16.87 0.98
CA PRO A 55 -12.17 16.36 2.24
C PRO A 55 -11.15 15.22 2.06
N ASP A 56 -11.18 14.52 0.94
CA ASP A 56 -10.40 13.31 0.69
C ASP A 56 -8.91 13.56 0.51
N ASP A 57 -8.46 14.66 -0.09
CA ASP A 57 -7.03 15.02 -0.11
C ASP A 57 -6.45 15.13 1.32
N SER A 58 -7.24 15.67 2.26
CA SER A 58 -6.83 15.78 3.67
C SER A 58 -6.76 14.41 4.34
N MET A 59 -7.72 13.53 4.04
CA MET A 59 -7.69 12.14 4.49
C MET A 59 -6.46 11.39 3.93
N SER A 60 -6.20 11.54 2.63
CA SER A 60 -5.06 10.95 1.92
C SER A 60 -3.73 11.48 2.46
N LEU A 61 -3.63 12.76 2.80
CA LEU A 61 -2.43 13.34 3.41
C LEU A 61 -2.18 12.78 4.82
N VAL A 62 -3.23 12.63 5.65
CA VAL A 62 -3.11 11.98 6.96
C VAL A 62 -2.58 10.55 6.82
N ARG A 63 -3.13 9.76 5.89
CA ARG A 63 -2.60 8.42 5.59
C ARG A 63 -1.17 8.49 5.09
N TYR A 64 -0.85 9.35 4.13
CA TYR A 64 0.51 9.51 3.60
C TYR A 64 1.55 9.75 4.70
N LEU A 65 1.24 10.65 5.65
CA LEU A 65 2.13 10.95 6.78
C LEU A 65 2.36 9.73 7.68
N LEU A 66 1.37 8.88 7.86
CA LEU A 66 1.48 7.61 8.62
C LEU A 66 2.28 6.52 7.91
N TYR A 67 2.65 6.71 6.65
CA TYR A 67 3.58 5.85 5.91
C TYR A 67 4.86 6.59 5.47
N SER A 68 5.05 7.84 5.89
CA SER A 68 6.18 8.67 5.44
C SER A 68 7.55 8.13 5.85
N ASN A 69 7.61 7.16 6.78
CA ASN A 69 8.81 6.41 7.10
C ASN A 69 9.28 5.47 5.96
N GLU A 70 8.37 5.08 5.07
CA GLU A 70 8.60 4.26 3.88
C GLU A 70 8.85 5.10 2.61
N PHE A 71 8.69 6.42 2.71
CA PHE A 71 8.86 7.32 1.59
C PHE A 71 10.07 8.22 1.77
N ASP A 72 10.73 8.52 0.66
CA ASP A 72 11.70 9.60 0.57
C ASP A 72 10.99 10.79 -0.08
N THR A 73 10.28 11.55 0.75
CA THR A 73 9.44 12.66 0.28
C THR A 73 10.30 13.76 -0.31
N ARG A 74 10.02 14.13 -1.57
CA ARG A 74 10.77 15.16 -2.33
C ARG A 74 9.97 16.43 -2.61
N GLY A 75 8.66 16.41 -2.39
CA GLY A 75 7.79 17.58 -2.49
C GLY A 75 6.34 17.28 -2.12
N LEU A 76 5.69 18.24 -1.47
CA LEU A 76 4.26 18.27 -1.18
C LEU A 76 3.70 19.58 -1.73
N VAL A 77 3.11 19.55 -2.92
CA VAL A 77 2.84 20.78 -3.69
C VAL A 77 1.36 20.95 -3.90
N ALA A 78 0.85 22.10 -3.46
CA ALA A 78 -0.54 22.48 -3.71
C ALA A 78 -0.73 22.89 -5.19
N VAL A 79 -1.75 22.38 -5.86
CA VAL A 79 -2.07 22.64 -7.26
C VAL A 79 -3.52 23.08 -7.45
N SER A 80 -3.86 23.58 -8.63
CA SER A 80 -5.24 23.80 -9.05
C SER A 80 -5.81 22.53 -9.70
N SER A 81 -7.13 22.41 -9.78
CA SER A 81 -7.83 21.31 -10.45
C SER A 81 -9.14 21.82 -11.08
N TRP A 82 -9.94 20.91 -11.65
CA TRP A 82 -11.31 21.20 -12.07
C TRP A 82 -12.18 21.74 -10.93
N SER A 83 -11.99 21.21 -9.72
CA SER A 83 -12.79 21.57 -8.56
C SER A 83 -12.20 22.79 -7.82
N LEU A 84 -10.88 23.02 -7.91
CA LEU A 84 -10.19 24.23 -7.45
C LEU A 84 -9.47 24.97 -8.61
N ARG A 85 -10.23 25.66 -9.46
CA ARG A 85 -9.71 26.20 -10.74
C ARG A 85 -8.79 27.41 -10.64
N ASN A 86 -8.91 28.18 -9.54
CA ASN A 86 -8.34 29.53 -9.41
C ASN A 86 -7.64 29.72 -8.05
N GLY A 87 -6.85 28.75 -7.61
CA GLY A 87 -6.15 28.84 -6.34
C GLY A 87 -5.35 27.58 -6.01
N THR A 88 -4.57 27.67 -4.95
CA THR A 88 -3.84 26.56 -4.31
C THR A 88 -3.89 26.76 -2.80
N ARG A 89 -3.80 25.68 -2.01
CA ARG A 89 -3.89 25.71 -0.54
C ARG A 89 -2.69 25.06 0.18
N PRO A 90 -1.45 25.56 -0.04
CA PRO A 90 -0.27 25.03 0.66
C PRO A 90 -0.32 25.26 2.18
N ASP A 91 -1.13 26.21 2.64
CA ASP A 91 -1.40 26.45 4.06
C ASP A 91 -2.06 25.25 4.76
N GLU A 92 -2.92 24.52 4.06
CA GLU A 92 -3.62 23.34 4.58
C GLU A 92 -2.69 22.14 4.72
N ILE A 93 -1.80 21.93 3.75
CA ILE A 93 -0.71 20.94 3.86
C ILE A 93 0.12 21.23 5.13
N LYS A 94 0.53 22.50 5.31
CA LYS A 94 1.31 22.93 6.48
C LYS A 94 0.53 22.75 7.79
N ARG A 95 -0.77 23.00 7.78
CA ARG A 95 -1.65 22.83 8.96
C ARG A 95 -1.63 21.38 9.44
N ILE A 96 -1.85 20.43 8.54
CA ILE A 96 -1.86 18.99 8.88
C ILE A 96 -0.46 18.52 9.32
N ILE A 97 0.61 18.95 8.64
CA ILE A 97 2.00 18.60 9.04
C ILE A 97 2.32 19.11 10.46
N ARG A 98 1.88 20.31 10.82
CA ARG A 98 2.06 20.84 12.20
C ARG A 98 1.31 20.02 13.24
N THR A 99 0.18 19.41 12.88
CA THR A 99 -0.50 18.46 13.77
C THR A 99 0.26 17.13 13.85
N TYR A 100 0.82 16.64 12.74
CA TYR A 100 1.71 15.48 12.71
C TYR A 100 2.96 15.64 13.59
N ALA A 101 3.50 16.86 13.72
CA ALA A 101 4.61 17.17 14.63
C ALA A 101 4.35 16.74 16.09
N LYS A 102 3.07 16.66 16.49
CA LYS A 102 2.67 16.25 17.85
C LYS A 102 2.76 14.74 18.08
N VAL A 103 2.91 13.94 17.02
CA VAL A 103 2.85 12.46 17.09
C VAL A 103 4.07 11.76 16.49
N VAL A 104 4.93 12.46 15.74
CA VAL A 104 6.10 11.86 15.07
C VAL A 104 7.08 11.15 16.01
N ASP A 105 7.24 11.65 17.24
CA ASP A 105 8.12 11.02 18.22
C ASP A 105 7.57 9.69 18.72
N LYS A 106 6.24 9.58 18.88
CA LYS A 106 5.56 8.32 19.19
C LYS A 106 5.68 7.35 18.03
N LEU A 107 5.38 7.79 16.80
CA LEU A 107 5.54 6.99 15.58
C LEU A 107 6.96 6.41 15.44
N ASN A 108 7.98 7.17 15.83
CA ASN A 108 9.38 6.72 15.80
C ASN A 108 9.74 5.67 16.86
N GLN A 109 8.87 5.36 17.83
CA GLN A 109 9.03 4.22 18.75
C GLN A 109 8.62 2.88 18.12
N HIS A 110 7.99 2.91 16.94
CA HIS A 110 7.36 1.75 16.31
C HIS A 110 8.10 1.27 15.05
N VAL A 111 9.22 1.90 14.69
CA VAL A 111 9.94 1.63 13.44
C VAL A 111 11.44 1.49 13.65
N HIS A 112 12.10 0.83 12.70
CA HIS A 112 13.55 0.68 12.71
C HIS A 112 14.25 2.07 12.76
N PRO A 113 15.31 2.24 13.56
CA PRO A 113 15.98 3.54 13.76
C PRO A 113 16.61 4.14 12.48
N ASP A 114 16.94 3.32 11.48
CA ASP A 114 17.39 3.79 10.15
C ASP A 114 16.22 4.11 9.18
N ASN A 115 14.98 3.77 9.54
CA ASN A 115 13.77 4.00 8.75
C ASN A 115 12.77 4.87 9.51
N ARG A 116 13.26 5.93 10.17
CA ARG A 116 12.43 6.86 10.96
C ARG A 116 11.45 7.67 10.13
N PHE A 117 10.29 7.94 10.70
CA PHE A 117 9.39 8.99 10.22
C PHE A 117 10.13 10.34 10.15
N PRO A 118 10.02 11.09 9.04
CA PRO A 118 10.68 12.38 8.86
C PRO A 118 10.17 13.42 9.88
N ALA A 119 11.04 14.32 10.31
CA ALA A 119 10.64 15.43 11.16
C ALA A 119 9.63 16.33 10.43
N ALA A 120 8.75 16.98 11.19
CA ALA A 120 7.73 17.85 10.60
C ALA A 120 8.36 19.04 9.87
N GLU A 121 9.45 19.59 10.40
CA GLU A 121 10.20 20.70 9.82
C GLU A 121 10.77 20.33 8.44
N ASP A 122 11.34 19.12 8.31
CA ASP A 122 11.84 18.61 7.03
C ASP A 122 10.71 18.52 5.99
N LEU A 123 9.51 18.10 6.41
CA LEU A 123 8.35 18.05 5.52
C LEU A 123 7.81 19.44 5.17
N LEU A 124 7.80 20.37 6.14
CA LEU A 124 7.35 21.75 5.92
C LEU A 124 8.22 22.47 4.89
N ASP A 125 9.52 22.22 4.88
CA ASP A 125 10.48 22.75 3.90
C ASP A 125 10.25 22.23 2.48
N LEU A 126 9.53 21.13 2.33
CA LEU A 126 9.15 20.54 1.04
C LEU A 126 7.80 21.06 0.53
N VAL A 127 7.06 21.84 1.33
CA VAL A 127 5.77 22.39 0.91
C VAL A 127 5.94 23.59 0.01
N SER A 128 5.35 23.52 -1.19
CA SER A 128 5.33 24.64 -2.14
C SER A 128 4.00 24.73 -2.89
N SER A 129 3.92 25.64 -3.86
CA SER A 129 2.72 25.83 -4.68
C SER A 129 3.06 25.72 -6.16
N GLY A 130 2.22 25.01 -6.88
CA GLY A 130 2.09 25.08 -8.32
C GLY A 130 1.41 26.37 -8.78
N PRO A 131 1.11 26.48 -10.08
CA PRO A 131 0.32 27.56 -10.65
C PRO A 131 -1.11 27.56 -10.09
N SER A 132 -1.66 28.73 -9.82
CA SER A 132 -3.05 28.90 -9.34
C SER A 132 -4.09 28.77 -10.46
N THR A 133 -3.66 28.74 -11.73
CA THR A 133 -4.57 28.63 -12.88
C THR A 133 -4.77 27.18 -13.31
N TYR A 134 -6.02 26.86 -13.62
CA TYR A 134 -6.45 25.59 -14.18
C TYR A 134 -5.62 25.15 -15.40
N GLY A 135 -5.04 23.95 -15.30
CA GLY A 135 -4.54 23.19 -16.43
C GLY A 135 -3.52 23.92 -17.30
N ARG A 136 -3.70 23.86 -18.62
CA ARG A 136 -2.77 24.39 -19.62
C ARG A 136 -2.67 25.90 -19.65
N LEU A 137 -3.56 26.64 -18.97
CA LEU A 137 -3.41 28.09 -18.83
C LEU A 137 -2.08 28.43 -18.12
N ALA A 138 -1.66 27.58 -17.18
CA ALA A 138 -0.39 27.70 -16.47
C ALA A 138 0.85 27.69 -17.38
N LEU A 139 0.75 27.13 -18.58
CA LEU A 139 1.85 27.07 -19.54
C LEU A 139 2.17 28.43 -20.19
N LYS A 140 1.34 29.44 -19.95
CA LYS A 140 1.56 30.83 -20.38
C LYS A 140 2.16 31.70 -19.28
N GLU A 141 2.31 31.15 -18.07
CA GLU A 141 2.82 31.85 -16.89
C GLU A 141 4.30 31.53 -16.64
N PRO A 142 5.00 32.35 -15.84
CA PRO A 142 6.32 31.98 -15.33
C PRO A 142 6.27 30.65 -14.56
N VAL A 143 7.40 29.93 -14.57
CA VAL A 143 7.52 28.65 -13.85
C VAL A 143 7.28 28.86 -12.35
N SER A 144 6.30 28.13 -11.81
CA SER A 144 5.92 28.13 -10.40
C SER A 144 7.02 27.53 -9.52
N GLU A 145 6.97 27.83 -8.21
CA GLU A 145 7.90 27.25 -7.24
C GLU A 145 7.77 25.73 -7.16
N GLY A 146 6.56 25.19 -7.26
CA GLY A 146 6.31 23.75 -7.33
C GLY A 146 6.96 23.10 -8.54
N ALA A 147 6.86 23.71 -9.72
CA ALA A 147 7.51 23.20 -10.93
C ALA A 147 9.04 23.30 -10.84
N LYS A 148 9.59 24.40 -10.29
CA LYS A 148 11.03 24.54 -10.03
C LYS A 148 11.52 23.48 -9.05
N LEU A 149 10.78 23.22 -7.97
CA LEU A 149 11.07 22.17 -7.01
C LEU A 149 11.10 20.81 -7.71
N LEU A 150 10.07 20.45 -8.48
CA LEU A 150 10.03 19.19 -9.22
C LEU A 150 11.24 19.02 -10.15
N ILE A 151 11.61 20.05 -10.92
CA ILE A 151 12.80 20.01 -11.79
C ILE A 151 14.08 19.79 -10.98
N LYS A 152 14.23 20.50 -9.85
CA LYS A 152 15.37 20.34 -8.93
C LYS A 152 15.46 18.90 -8.44
N ARG A 153 14.34 18.31 -8.01
CA ARG A 153 14.28 16.92 -7.56
C ARG A 153 14.57 15.93 -8.67
N LEU A 154 14.10 16.16 -9.89
CA LEU A 154 14.47 15.31 -11.02
C LEU A 154 15.98 15.34 -11.29
N LYS A 155 16.64 16.49 -11.14
CA LYS A 155 18.09 16.64 -11.36
C LYS A 155 18.96 16.02 -10.25
N GLU A 156 18.47 15.94 -9.02
CA GLU A 156 19.28 15.55 -7.85
C GLU A 156 19.66 14.05 -7.84
N SER A 157 18.91 13.19 -8.54
CA SER A 157 19.16 11.75 -8.58
C SER A 157 18.69 11.13 -9.90
N LYS A 158 19.30 10.01 -10.28
CA LYS A 158 18.89 9.16 -11.41
C LYS A 158 17.78 8.17 -11.04
N GLU A 159 17.54 7.94 -9.75
CA GLU A 159 16.48 7.07 -9.26
C GLU A 159 15.10 7.59 -9.70
N PRO A 160 14.13 6.68 -9.95
CA PRO A 160 12.77 7.08 -10.28
C PRO A 160 12.17 8.04 -9.25
N LEU A 161 11.34 8.97 -9.73
CA LEU A 161 10.53 9.88 -8.91
C LEU A 161 9.06 9.56 -9.14
N TYR A 162 8.40 9.06 -8.11
CA TYR A 162 6.99 8.70 -8.11
C TYR A 162 6.15 9.94 -7.85
N VAL A 163 5.35 10.35 -8.83
CA VAL A 163 4.55 11.58 -8.79
C VAL A 163 3.08 11.24 -8.72
N GLY A 164 2.45 11.48 -7.58
CA GLY A 164 1.01 11.35 -7.40
C GLY A 164 0.30 12.64 -7.81
N LEU A 165 -0.64 12.56 -8.75
CA LEU A 165 -1.51 13.67 -9.14
C LEU A 165 -2.88 13.45 -8.47
N TRP A 166 -3.07 14.09 -7.32
CA TRP A 166 -4.32 14.09 -6.56
C TRP A 166 -5.29 15.14 -7.10
N GLY A 167 -4.74 16.22 -7.69
CA GLY A 167 -5.48 17.24 -8.42
C GLY A 167 -5.06 17.39 -9.89
N GLY A 168 -4.88 18.62 -10.35
CA GLY A 168 -4.44 18.91 -11.72
C GLY A 168 -2.97 18.59 -12.00
N ALA A 169 -2.67 18.28 -13.27
CA ALA A 169 -1.32 17.99 -13.75
C ALA A 169 -0.54 19.26 -14.20
N ASN A 170 -1.11 20.45 -14.02
CA ASN A 170 -0.55 21.71 -14.52
C ASN A 170 0.92 21.97 -14.11
N THR A 171 1.29 21.62 -12.88
CA THR A 171 2.65 21.80 -12.35
C THR A 171 3.65 20.87 -13.03
N LEU A 172 3.26 19.62 -13.26
CA LEU A 172 4.06 18.65 -14.01
C LEU A 172 4.20 19.11 -15.48
N ALA A 173 3.13 19.56 -16.12
CA ALA A 173 3.18 20.06 -17.49
C ALA A 173 4.10 21.28 -17.63
N GLN A 174 4.07 22.19 -16.64
CA GLN A 174 4.94 23.36 -16.61
C GLN A 174 6.42 22.97 -16.44
N ALA A 175 6.72 22.00 -15.56
CA ALA A 175 8.06 21.47 -15.38
C ALA A 175 8.60 20.82 -16.67
N LEU A 176 7.80 19.97 -17.32
CA LEU A 176 8.15 19.32 -18.58
C LEU A 176 8.38 20.33 -19.71
N GLN A 177 7.50 21.34 -19.84
CA GLN A 177 7.66 22.39 -20.83
C GLN A 177 8.93 23.21 -20.59
N HIS A 178 9.24 23.54 -19.33
CA HIS A 178 10.46 24.28 -19.01
C HIS A 178 11.70 23.47 -19.38
N MET A 179 11.79 22.20 -18.98
CA MET A 179 12.92 21.34 -19.33
C MET A 179 13.10 21.22 -20.85
N ASP A 180 12.02 21.06 -21.62
CA ASP A 180 12.09 21.01 -23.08
C ASP A 180 12.58 22.33 -23.72
N LYS A 181 12.34 23.48 -23.08
CA LYS A 181 12.79 24.80 -23.56
C LYS A 181 14.22 25.13 -23.17
N THR A 182 14.69 24.66 -22.01
CA THR A 182 15.96 25.10 -21.41
C THR A 182 17.06 24.04 -21.44
N GLU A 183 16.72 22.76 -21.53
CA GLU A 183 17.68 21.66 -21.58
C GLU A 183 17.89 21.18 -23.02
N SER A 184 19.00 20.46 -23.27
CA SER A 184 19.12 19.72 -24.53
C SER A 184 18.07 18.60 -24.60
N LYS A 185 17.65 18.21 -25.82
CA LYS A 185 16.68 17.12 -26.03
C LYS A 185 17.05 15.84 -25.28
N LYS A 186 18.34 15.49 -25.26
CA LYS A 186 18.87 14.31 -24.54
C LYS A 186 18.71 14.46 -23.02
N THR A 187 19.03 15.63 -22.47
CA THR A 187 18.90 15.88 -21.03
C THR A 187 17.44 15.91 -20.60
N ALA A 188 16.56 16.58 -21.36
CA ALA A 188 15.13 16.61 -21.08
C ALA A 188 14.52 15.20 -21.08
N ALA A 189 14.84 14.38 -22.08
CA ALA A 189 14.40 12.97 -22.14
C ALA A 189 14.92 12.16 -20.95
N ALA A 190 16.20 12.33 -20.58
CA ALA A 190 16.79 11.62 -19.44
C ALA A 190 16.27 12.05 -18.07
N LEU A 191 15.74 13.28 -17.93
CA LEU A 191 15.05 13.72 -16.72
C LEU A 191 13.62 13.17 -16.70
N ARG A 192 12.93 13.23 -17.83
CA ARG A 192 11.56 12.75 -17.99
C ARG A 192 11.43 11.24 -17.78
N SER A 193 12.41 10.45 -18.23
CA SER A 193 12.40 8.99 -18.06
C SER A 193 12.44 8.51 -16.59
N ARG A 194 12.79 9.40 -15.65
CA ARG A 194 12.79 9.14 -14.21
C ARG A 194 11.39 9.22 -13.61
N LEU A 195 10.43 9.86 -14.27
CA LEU A 195 9.08 10.01 -13.75
C LEU A 195 8.34 8.67 -13.70
N ARG A 196 7.60 8.44 -12.62
CA ARG A 196 6.55 7.42 -12.51
C ARG A 196 5.27 8.13 -12.06
N VAL A 197 4.47 8.58 -13.02
CA VAL A 197 3.28 9.38 -12.74
C VAL A 197 2.10 8.46 -12.46
N TYR A 198 1.34 8.75 -11.41
CA TYR A 198 0.03 8.15 -11.16
C TYR A 198 -0.99 9.27 -11.02
N SER A 199 -1.92 9.34 -11.97
CA SER A 199 -3.00 10.32 -11.99
C SER A 199 -4.31 9.73 -11.49
N ILE A 200 -4.92 10.39 -10.49
CA ILE A 200 -6.26 10.08 -10.00
C ILE A 200 -7.27 10.64 -10.98
N SER A 201 -7.49 9.88 -12.05
CA SER A 201 -8.11 10.37 -13.29
C SER A 201 -7.40 11.62 -13.83
N ASP A 202 -7.94 12.26 -14.87
CA ASP A 202 -7.49 13.59 -15.27
C ASP A 202 -8.44 14.65 -14.71
N GLN A 203 -7.91 15.52 -13.85
CA GLN A 203 -8.67 16.60 -13.21
C GLN A 203 -8.39 17.97 -13.81
N ASP A 204 -7.57 18.03 -14.87
CA ASP A 204 -7.40 19.20 -15.72
C ASP A 204 -7.09 18.79 -17.17
N ASP A 205 -6.90 19.76 -18.07
CA ASP A 205 -6.52 19.51 -19.47
C ASP A 205 -5.00 19.32 -19.67
N ALA A 206 -4.21 19.35 -18.59
CA ALA A 206 -2.76 19.20 -18.66
C ALA A 206 -2.34 17.72 -18.65
N GLY A 207 -3.07 16.84 -17.96
CA GLY A 207 -2.82 15.39 -17.95
C GLY A 207 -2.85 14.76 -19.35
N PRO A 208 -3.96 14.88 -20.11
CA PRO A 208 -4.03 14.39 -21.49
C PRO A 208 -2.99 15.06 -22.40
N TYR A 209 -2.70 16.35 -22.19
CA TYR A 209 -1.67 17.06 -22.94
C TYR A 209 -0.28 16.48 -22.72
N ILE A 210 0.07 16.09 -21.48
CA ILE A 210 1.34 15.44 -21.17
C ILE A 210 1.46 14.13 -21.95
N ARG A 211 0.43 13.28 -21.91
CA ARG A 211 0.44 11.96 -22.58
C ARG A 211 0.59 12.07 -24.09
N VAL A 212 -0.01 13.09 -24.72
CA VAL A 212 0.16 13.35 -26.17
C VAL A 212 1.54 13.95 -26.49
N LYS A 213 2.03 14.88 -25.66
CA LYS A 213 3.26 15.63 -25.95
C LYS A 213 4.54 14.85 -25.63
N TRP A 214 4.47 14.01 -24.60
CA TRP A 214 5.58 13.23 -24.05
C TRP A 214 5.11 11.79 -23.75
N PRO A 215 4.83 10.99 -24.78
CA PRO A 215 4.30 9.63 -24.62
C PRO A 215 5.29 8.68 -23.92
N ASP A 216 6.57 9.06 -23.82
CA ASP A 216 7.64 8.33 -23.12
C ASP A 216 7.55 8.43 -21.59
N VAL A 217 6.73 9.34 -21.05
CA VAL A 217 6.46 9.42 -19.60
C VAL A 217 5.73 8.17 -19.14
N PHE A 218 6.29 7.47 -18.15
CA PHE A 218 5.53 6.44 -17.43
C PHE A 218 4.32 7.09 -16.75
N PHE A 219 3.12 6.73 -17.18
CA PHE A 219 1.88 7.40 -16.77
C PHE A 219 0.77 6.39 -16.50
N ILE A 220 0.41 6.21 -15.23
CA ILE A 220 -0.77 5.47 -14.82
C ILE A 220 -1.97 6.42 -14.80
N VAL A 221 -3.05 6.05 -15.48
CA VAL A 221 -4.28 6.84 -15.52
C VAL A 221 -5.51 5.98 -15.80
N ASN A 222 -6.64 6.38 -15.25
CA ASN A 222 -7.95 5.86 -15.66
C ASN A 222 -8.50 6.72 -16.81
N VAL A 223 -8.44 6.19 -18.04
CA VAL A 223 -9.02 6.85 -19.22
C VAL A 223 -10.52 6.55 -19.26
N HIS A 224 -11.33 7.58 -19.05
CA HIS A 224 -12.80 7.52 -19.13
C HIS A 224 -13.34 8.87 -19.65
N GLY A 225 -14.66 8.96 -19.91
CA GLY A 225 -15.30 10.23 -20.25
C GLY A 225 -14.99 11.29 -19.18
N TYR A 226 -14.82 12.56 -19.58
CA TYR A 226 -14.39 13.59 -18.63
C TYR A 226 -15.37 13.71 -17.46
N ARG A 227 -14.87 13.53 -16.22
CA ARG A 227 -15.62 13.45 -14.96
C ARG A 227 -16.56 12.25 -14.80
N GLU A 228 -16.46 11.22 -15.63
CA GLU A 228 -17.06 9.92 -15.36
C GLU A 228 -16.22 9.14 -14.33
N TYR A 229 -15.90 9.79 -13.20
CA TYR A 229 -15.02 9.27 -12.15
C TYR A 229 -15.48 7.95 -11.56
N GLY A 230 -16.78 7.65 -11.67
CA GLY A 230 -17.32 6.34 -11.34
C GLY A 230 -16.58 5.21 -12.03
N LEU A 231 -16.05 5.39 -13.25
CA LEU A 231 -15.28 4.40 -14.01
C LEU A 231 -13.78 4.33 -13.63
N GLY A 232 -13.34 5.13 -12.67
CA GLY A 232 -11.97 5.15 -12.20
C GLY A 232 -11.67 3.99 -11.26
N THR A 233 -10.61 3.23 -11.55
CA THR A 233 -10.09 2.15 -10.67
C THR A 233 -9.89 2.62 -9.24
N TRP A 234 -9.38 3.85 -9.05
CA TRP A 234 -9.09 4.44 -7.74
C TRP A 234 -10.32 4.47 -6.81
N THR A 235 -11.55 4.54 -7.33
CA THR A 235 -12.78 4.46 -6.52
C THR A 235 -12.91 3.13 -5.79
N GLY A 236 -12.17 2.10 -6.21
CA GLY A 236 -11.96 0.84 -5.48
C GLY A 236 -11.55 1.03 -4.02
N ILE A 237 -10.93 2.15 -3.65
CA ILE A 237 -10.60 2.46 -2.25
C ILE A 237 -11.85 2.46 -1.35
N SER A 238 -13.02 2.90 -1.84
CA SER A 238 -14.22 3.14 -1.02
C SER A 238 -15.54 2.56 -1.57
N THR A 239 -15.57 2.17 -2.85
CA THR A 239 -16.78 1.69 -3.54
C THR A 239 -17.29 0.35 -3.01
N GLY A 240 -18.60 0.14 -3.13
CA GLY A 240 -19.25 -1.14 -2.84
C GLY A 240 -19.24 -2.13 -4.01
N ASP A 241 -18.85 -1.68 -5.22
CA ASP A 241 -18.81 -2.52 -6.42
C ASP A 241 -20.08 -3.38 -6.59
N ASN A 242 -21.24 -2.73 -6.73
CA ASN A 242 -22.55 -3.39 -6.77
C ASN A 242 -22.85 -4.29 -5.54
N ASN A 243 -22.41 -3.87 -4.36
CA ASN A 243 -22.51 -4.56 -3.07
C ASN A 243 -21.67 -5.85 -2.97
N VAL A 244 -20.76 -6.11 -3.92
CA VAL A 244 -19.80 -7.22 -3.82
C VAL A 244 -18.68 -6.88 -2.84
N ALA A 245 -18.24 -5.62 -2.79
CA ALA A 245 -17.17 -5.18 -1.90
C ALA A 245 -17.73 -4.72 -0.54
N ASN A 246 -17.24 -5.31 0.56
CA ASN A 246 -17.63 -4.91 1.91
C ASN A 246 -17.13 -3.49 2.23
N ARG A 247 -18.06 -2.55 2.47
CA ARG A 247 -17.75 -1.13 2.72
C ARG A 247 -17.55 -0.78 4.19
N THR A 248 -17.72 -1.71 5.12
CA THR A 248 -17.76 -1.40 6.56
C THR A 248 -16.56 -0.57 7.02
N LYS A 249 -15.34 -0.94 6.60
CA LYS A 249 -14.10 -0.24 7.00
C LYS A 249 -13.84 1.09 6.28
N VAL A 250 -14.71 1.51 5.37
CA VAL A 250 -14.56 2.76 4.59
C VAL A 250 -15.74 3.72 4.80
N LEU A 251 -16.50 3.50 5.88
CA LEU A 251 -17.61 4.34 6.31
C LEU A 251 -17.29 5.03 7.64
N ASP A 252 -17.96 6.15 7.90
CA ASP A 252 -17.74 6.97 9.09
C ASP A 252 -17.89 6.21 10.41
N ASP A 253 -18.78 5.21 10.48
CA ASP A 253 -19.00 4.39 11.68
C ASP A 253 -17.76 3.58 12.07
N TRP A 254 -16.96 3.14 11.10
CA TRP A 254 -15.69 2.49 11.37
C TRP A 254 -14.54 3.50 11.45
N LEU A 255 -14.50 4.51 10.59
CA LEU A 255 -13.41 5.49 10.57
C LEU A 255 -13.36 6.32 11.86
N THR A 256 -14.50 6.62 12.47
CA THR A 256 -14.55 7.46 13.67
C THR A 256 -13.79 6.85 14.86
N PRO A 257 -14.09 5.62 15.31
CA PRO A 257 -13.37 5.02 16.42
C PRO A 257 -11.97 4.50 16.06
N ASN A 258 -11.65 4.24 14.78
CA ASN A 258 -10.39 3.61 14.40
C ASN A 258 -9.35 4.57 13.78
N ILE A 259 -9.79 5.62 13.10
CA ILE A 259 -8.92 6.55 12.37
C ILE A 259 -9.00 7.97 12.95
N ARG A 260 -10.18 8.44 13.36
CA ARG A 260 -10.37 9.81 13.87
C ARG A 260 -10.05 9.94 15.36
N VAL A 261 -8.93 9.37 15.77
CA VAL A 261 -8.46 9.32 17.15
C VAL A 261 -7.15 10.09 17.32
N GLY A 262 -6.98 10.72 18.49
CA GLY A 262 -5.79 11.51 18.78
C GLY A 262 -5.65 12.80 17.97
N PRO A 263 -4.50 13.50 18.13
CA PRO A 263 -4.27 14.77 17.46
C PRO A 263 -4.29 14.67 15.94
N LEU A 264 -3.62 13.67 15.35
CA LEU A 264 -3.55 13.51 13.90
C LEU A 264 -4.88 12.99 13.32
N GLY A 265 -5.58 12.09 14.01
CA GLY A 265 -6.91 11.64 13.57
C GLY A 265 -7.96 12.75 13.54
N ALA A 266 -7.81 13.81 14.34
CA ALA A 266 -8.68 15.00 14.26
C ALA A 266 -8.53 15.77 12.94
N GLU A 267 -7.43 15.56 12.20
CA GLU A 267 -7.22 16.11 10.85
C GLU A 267 -7.87 15.27 9.75
N TYR A 268 -8.45 14.12 10.08
CA TYR A 268 -9.13 13.24 9.14
C TYR A 268 -10.64 13.57 9.10
N PRO A 269 -11.12 14.35 8.11
CA PRO A 269 -12.48 14.87 8.09
C PRO A 269 -13.54 13.78 7.89
N LYS A 270 -14.82 14.16 7.99
CA LYS A 270 -15.96 13.31 7.60
C LYS A 270 -16.06 13.17 6.08
N ILE A 271 -16.60 12.05 5.63
CA ILE A 271 -16.82 11.80 4.20
C ILE A 271 -17.93 12.71 3.70
N ILE A 272 -17.69 13.40 2.58
CA ILE A 272 -18.71 14.19 1.85
C ILE A 272 -19.05 13.55 0.50
N TYR A 273 -18.06 12.98 -0.21
CA TYR A 273 -18.25 12.30 -1.50
C TYR A 273 -17.67 10.89 -1.51
N THR A 274 -16.33 10.81 -1.52
CA THR A 274 -15.56 9.56 -1.42
C THR A 274 -14.59 9.65 -0.25
N MET A 275 -14.16 8.49 0.23
CA MET A 275 -13.06 8.38 1.18
C MET A 275 -11.77 8.20 0.39
N GLU A 276 -10.78 9.05 0.64
CA GLU A 276 -9.39 8.94 0.17
C GLU A 276 -9.22 8.54 -1.30
N GLY A 277 -9.87 9.28 -2.21
CA GLY A 277 -9.78 9.01 -3.65
C GLY A 277 -8.33 8.93 -4.16
N ASP A 278 -7.43 9.67 -3.51
CA ASP A 278 -6.04 9.82 -3.96
C ASP A 278 -5.04 8.83 -3.39
N SER A 279 -5.39 8.18 -2.28
CA SER A 279 -4.51 7.22 -1.60
C SER A 279 -3.95 6.13 -2.52
N PRO A 280 -4.71 5.56 -3.49
CA PRO A 280 -4.18 4.63 -4.49
C PRO A 280 -2.87 5.08 -5.16
N SER A 281 -2.68 6.39 -5.38
CA SER A 281 -1.51 6.95 -6.08
C SER A 281 -0.18 6.82 -5.32
N PHE A 282 -0.21 6.52 -4.02
CA PHE A 282 1.01 6.27 -3.22
C PHE A 282 1.01 4.93 -2.50
N ILE A 283 -0.15 4.37 -2.12
CA ILE A 283 -0.18 3.10 -1.38
C ILE A 283 0.31 1.90 -2.20
N TRP A 284 0.36 2.02 -3.54
CA TRP A 284 1.00 1.02 -4.42
C TRP A 284 2.52 0.98 -4.29
N THR A 285 3.14 1.94 -3.60
CA THR A 285 4.59 2.00 -3.40
C THR A 285 5.04 1.54 -2.01
N ILE A 286 4.08 1.37 -1.07
CA ILE A 286 4.32 0.84 0.28
C ILE A 286 4.96 -0.54 0.17
N GLN A 287 6.04 -0.79 0.91
CA GLN A 287 6.86 -1.99 0.81
C GLN A 287 6.29 -3.13 1.66
N ASN A 288 5.06 -3.54 1.37
CA ASN A 288 4.36 -4.62 2.06
C ASN A 288 4.69 -6.02 1.54
N GLY A 289 5.53 -6.13 0.50
CA GLY A 289 5.94 -7.38 -0.16
C GLY A 289 4.98 -7.90 -1.25
N LEU A 290 3.83 -7.25 -1.44
CA LEU A 290 2.88 -7.49 -2.54
C LEU A 290 3.15 -6.50 -3.67
N ASN A 291 3.27 -5.23 -3.29
CA ASN A 291 3.55 -4.11 -4.17
C ASN A 291 4.98 -4.21 -4.73
N VAL A 292 5.13 -3.89 -6.02
CA VAL A 292 6.45 -3.77 -6.66
C VAL A 292 6.49 -2.42 -7.38
N PRO A 293 7.18 -1.41 -6.82
CA PRO A 293 7.26 -0.09 -7.44
C PRO A 293 7.75 -0.15 -8.89
N GLY A 294 7.05 0.55 -9.79
CA GLY A 294 7.33 0.52 -11.22
C GLY A 294 6.74 -0.66 -12.00
N ARG A 295 6.05 -1.60 -11.34
CA ARG A 295 5.31 -2.71 -11.98
C ARG A 295 3.81 -2.65 -11.66
N PRO A 296 3.08 -1.69 -12.25
CA PRO A 296 1.65 -1.52 -12.00
C PRO A 296 0.83 -2.69 -12.57
N ASP A 297 1.41 -3.47 -13.48
CA ASP A 297 0.88 -4.70 -14.05
C ASP A 297 0.85 -5.86 -13.05
N TYR A 298 1.63 -5.80 -11.97
CA TYR A 298 1.65 -6.83 -10.93
C TYR A 298 0.51 -6.72 -9.92
N GLY A 299 -0.18 -5.59 -9.86
CA GLY A 299 -1.24 -5.35 -8.89
C GLY A 299 -0.73 -5.20 -7.45
N GLY A 300 -1.56 -4.58 -6.62
CA GLY A 300 -1.23 -4.30 -5.23
C GLY A 300 -2.25 -3.34 -4.61
N TRP A 301 -1.88 -2.72 -3.49
CA TRP A 301 -2.82 -1.89 -2.71
C TRP A 301 -3.36 -0.68 -3.47
N GLY A 302 -2.62 -0.14 -4.44
CA GLY A 302 -3.11 0.94 -5.31
C GLY A 302 -3.62 0.46 -6.67
N GLY A 303 -3.93 -0.83 -6.83
CA GLY A 303 -4.59 -1.33 -8.04
C GLY A 303 -3.63 -1.99 -9.03
N ARG A 304 -4.20 -2.44 -10.15
CA ARG A 304 -3.49 -3.08 -11.25
C ARG A 304 -3.82 -2.40 -12.57
N TYR A 305 -2.76 -2.08 -13.33
CA TYR A 305 -2.87 -1.35 -14.59
C TYR A 305 -1.99 -2.00 -15.66
N THR A 306 -2.49 -2.03 -16.89
CA THR A 306 -1.80 -2.65 -18.02
C THR A 306 -1.49 -1.59 -19.08
N ARG A 307 -0.38 -1.76 -19.80
CA ARG A 307 -0.03 -0.84 -20.89
C ARG A 307 -1.15 -0.76 -21.92
N VAL A 308 -1.39 0.43 -22.46
CA VAL A 308 -2.41 0.64 -23.50
C VAL A 308 -2.00 0.07 -24.85
N THR A 309 -0.71 -0.24 -25.03
CA THR A 309 -0.12 -0.84 -26.23
C THR A 309 1.13 -1.67 -25.88
N GLU A 310 1.51 -2.59 -26.77
CA GLU A 310 2.77 -3.33 -26.66
C GLU A 310 3.98 -2.50 -27.12
N GLU A 311 3.74 -1.52 -28.00
CA GLU A 311 4.77 -0.60 -28.52
C GLU A 311 5.48 0.16 -27.41
N THR A 312 6.82 0.23 -27.42
CA THR A 312 7.62 0.74 -26.28
C THR A 312 7.73 2.26 -26.19
N ASP A 313 7.31 2.98 -27.23
CA ASP A 313 7.35 4.45 -27.31
C ASP A 313 6.19 5.13 -26.56
N ILE A 314 5.12 4.40 -26.25
CA ILE A 314 3.99 4.85 -25.42
C ILE A 314 4.05 4.16 -24.06
N ASN A 315 4.28 4.93 -23.00
CA ASN A 315 4.46 4.43 -21.62
C ASN A 315 3.24 4.74 -20.73
N GLU A 316 2.05 4.64 -21.32
CA GLU A 316 0.76 4.83 -20.64
C GLU A 316 0.17 3.50 -20.17
N TYR A 317 -0.31 3.49 -18.93
CA TYR A 317 -0.97 2.36 -18.28
C TYR A 317 -2.41 2.74 -17.95
N ALA A 318 -3.35 1.91 -18.41
CA ALA A 318 -4.78 2.11 -18.22
C ALA A 318 -5.41 1.05 -17.31
N THR A 319 -6.67 1.28 -16.98
CA THR A 319 -7.53 0.41 -16.19
C THR A 319 -7.37 -1.07 -16.59
N SER A 320 -7.04 -1.91 -15.62
CA SER A 320 -7.18 -3.37 -15.74
C SER A 320 -8.28 -3.87 -14.80
N ALA A 321 -8.58 -5.17 -14.86
CA ALA A 321 -9.64 -5.78 -14.04
C ALA A 321 -9.23 -7.14 -13.52
N ASP A 322 -9.47 -7.36 -12.23
CA ASP A 322 -9.24 -8.63 -11.54
C ASP A 322 -10.53 -9.45 -11.50
N THR A 323 -10.37 -10.77 -11.48
CA THR A 323 -11.46 -11.73 -11.33
C THR A 323 -11.29 -12.43 -9.99
N LEU A 324 -12.35 -12.42 -9.19
CA LEU A 324 -12.36 -13.05 -7.88
C LEU A 324 -13.60 -13.92 -7.71
N THR A 325 -13.54 -14.84 -6.75
CA THR A 325 -14.70 -15.60 -6.31
C THR A 325 -15.28 -14.92 -5.08
N THR A 326 -16.56 -14.57 -5.14
CA THR A 326 -17.30 -14.00 -3.99
C THR A 326 -17.53 -15.05 -2.91
N ASP A 327 -17.94 -14.61 -1.73
CA ASP A 327 -18.38 -15.47 -0.62
C ASP A 327 -19.53 -16.41 -1.01
N GLN A 328 -20.36 -16.01 -1.97
CA GLN A 328 -21.44 -16.80 -2.56
C GLN A 328 -20.95 -17.80 -3.65
N GLY A 329 -19.64 -17.89 -3.90
CA GLY A 329 -19.07 -18.76 -4.94
C GLY A 329 -19.25 -18.22 -6.36
N VAL A 330 -19.72 -16.99 -6.53
CA VAL A 330 -19.93 -16.36 -7.84
C VAL A 330 -18.66 -15.67 -8.31
N SER A 331 -18.29 -15.85 -9.59
CA SER A 331 -17.18 -15.14 -10.22
C SER A 331 -17.56 -13.67 -10.47
N TRP A 332 -16.71 -12.75 -10.02
CA TRP A 332 -16.88 -11.31 -10.20
C TRP A 332 -15.62 -10.69 -10.79
N ARG A 333 -15.78 -10.03 -11.95
CA ARG A 333 -14.68 -9.35 -12.63
C ARG A 333 -14.89 -7.85 -12.62
N SER A 334 -13.95 -7.11 -12.05
CA SER A 334 -14.10 -5.67 -11.87
C SER A 334 -12.75 -4.95 -11.83
N HIS A 335 -12.74 -3.72 -12.32
CA HIS A 335 -11.56 -2.86 -12.23
C HIS A 335 -11.37 -2.28 -10.83
N TYR A 336 -12.45 -2.09 -10.08
CA TYR A 336 -12.37 -1.69 -8.67
C TYR A 336 -11.75 -2.79 -7.81
N ALA A 337 -11.97 -4.07 -8.18
CA ALA A 337 -11.49 -5.23 -7.42
C ALA A 337 -9.97 -5.29 -7.34
N THR A 338 -9.27 -4.68 -8.30
CA THR A 338 -7.81 -4.56 -8.26
C THR A 338 -7.31 -3.79 -7.02
N ILE A 339 -8.16 -2.96 -6.40
CA ILE A 339 -7.89 -2.26 -5.15
C ILE A 339 -8.67 -2.88 -3.99
N TRP A 340 -10.00 -2.99 -4.08
CA TRP A 340 -10.81 -3.29 -2.90
C TRP A 340 -10.59 -4.70 -2.34
N ARG A 341 -10.07 -5.65 -3.13
CA ARG A 341 -9.72 -6.98 -2.63
C ARG A 341 -8.65 -6.93 -1.52
N TRP A 342 -7.90 -5.84 -1.44
CA TRP A 342 -6.89 -5.58 -0.42
C TRP A 342 -7.38 -4.70 0.73
N ARG A 343 -8.68 -4.36 0.76
CA ARG A 343 -9.24 -3.35 1.68
C ARG A 343 -9.01 -3.64 3.13
N ASP A 344 -9.26 -4.87 3.54
CA ASP A 344 -9.03 -5.24 4.92
C ASP A 344 -7.55 -5.09 5.30
N ALA A 345 -6.63 -5.47 4.41
CA ALA A 345 -5.19 -5.33 4.64
C ALA A 345 -4.76 -3.87 4.85
N TYR A 346 -5.13 -2.97 3.92
CA TYR A 346 -4.68 -1.57 4.03
C TYR A 346 -5.44 -0.77 5.09
N GLN A 347 -6.69 -1.14 5.43
CA GLN A 347 -7.44 -0.47 6.49
C GLN A 347 -6.97 -0.92 7.88
N ASP A 348 -6.67 -2.20 8.06
CA ASP A 348 -6.14 -2.70 9.33
C ASP A 348 -4.73 -2.13 9.58
N ASP A 349 -3.85 -2.07 8.57
CA ASP A 349 -2.52 -1.44 8.69
C ASP A 349 -2.64 0.07 8.98
N PHE A 350 -3.62 0.76 8.38
CA PHE A 350 -3.87 2.17 8.65
C PHE A 350 -4.36 2.42 10.09
N ALA A 351 -5.27 1.61 10.60
CA ALA A 351 -5.73 1.71 11.99
C ALA A 351 -4.62 1.38 13.00
N ALA A 352 -3.80 0.36 12.73
CA ALA A 352 -2.64 0.04 13.55
C ALA A 352 -1.66 1.22 13.62
N ARG A 353 -1.35 1.84 12.47
CA ARG A 353 -0.47 3.03 12.42
C ARG A 353 -1.09 4.26 13.07
N MET A 354 -2.41 4.43 12.99
CA MET A 354 -3.08 5.49 13.76
C MET A 354 -2.92 5.24 15.27
N HIS A 355 -3.00 3.98 15.71
CA HIS A 355 -2.76 3.62 17.11
C HIS A 355 -1.30 3.89 17.56
N TRP A 356 -0.30 3.77 16.67
CA TRP A 356 1.09 4.16 16.95
C TRP A 356 1.22 5.65 17.30
N THR A 357 0.26 6.50 16.91
CA THR A 357 0.24 7.92 17.31
C THR A 357 -0.19 8.14 18.77
N LEU A 358 -0.72 7.10 19.42
CA LEU A 358 -1.26 7.12 20.78
C LEU A 358 -0.38 6.33 21.74
N ALA A 359 0.20 5.22 21.28
CA ALA A 359 1.10 4.35 22.06
C ALA A 359 2.38 5.10 22.52
N ASP A 360 2.86 4.77 23.72
CA ASP A 360 4.11 5.33 24.29
C ASP A 360 5.32 4.44 24.00
N GLY A 361 5.12 3.12 23.89
CA GLY A 361 6.15 2.17 23.55
C GLY A 361 5.74 1.15 22.51
N PHE A 362 6.74 0.49 21.93
CA PHE A 362 6.57 -0.54 20.91
C PHE A 362 5.56 -1.63 21.33
N ARG A 363 5.61 -2.12 22.58
CA ARG A 363 4.72 -3.20 23.03
C ARG A 363 3.27 -2.79 23.26
N ASP A 364 2.95 -1.50 23.16
CA ASP A 364 1.60 -0.98 23.38
C ASP A 364 0.78 -0.96 22.07
N ALA A 365 1.35 -1.38 20.94
CA ALA A 365 0.66 -1.47 19.67
C ALA A 365 1.08 -2.70 18.87
N ALA A 366 0.25 -3.08 17.90
CA ALA A 366 0.53 -4.19 17.01
C ALA A 366 1.44 -3.76 15.84
N HIS A 367 2.32 -4.67 15.41
CA HIS A 367 3.28 -4.45 14.34
C HIS A 367 3.19 -5.52 13.25
N PRO A 368 3.65 -5.20 12.03
CA PRO A 368 3.68 -6.16 10.94
C PRO A 368 4.58 -7.37 11.25
N PRO A 369 4.19 -8.58 10.84
CA PRO A 369 5.07 -9.74 10.94
C PRO A 369 6.27 -9.58 10.01
N SER A 370 7.38 -10.24 10.35
CA SER A 370 8.56 -10.35 9.50
C SER A 370 8.47 -11.61 8.66
N VAL A 371 8.37 -11.45 7.33
CA VAL A 371 8.18 -12.55 6.39
C VAL A 371 9.53 -13.00 5.83
N ILE A 372 9.84 -14.29 6.00
CA ILE A 372 11.09 -14.91 5.54
C ILE A 372 10.74 -16.16 4.75
N VAL A 373 11.14 -16.23 3.48
CA VAL A 373 10.92 -17.42 2.62
C VAL A 373 12.26 -17.97 2.17
N ASN A 374 12.53 -19.25 2.47
CA ASN A 374 13.79 -19.93 2.15
C ASN A 374 15.04 -19.13 2.60
N GLY A 375 14.95 -18.48 3.75
CA GLY A 375 16.02 -17.63 4.31
C GLY A 375 16.12 -16.22 3.73
N SER A 376 15.30 -15.87 2.73
CA SER A 376 15.23 -14.52 2.17
C SER A 376 14.21 -13.66 2.91
N ALA A 377 14.65 -12.54 3.46
CA ALA A 377 13.82 -11.53 4.14
C ALA A 377 13.57 -10.29 3.25
N GLY A 378 12.69 -9.38 3.69
CA GLY A 378 12.38 -8.12 3.00
C GLY A 378 11.13 -8.16 2.13
N SER A 379 10.95 -7.13 1.30
CA SER A 379 9.76 -6.95 0.43
C SER A 379 9.97 -7.35 -1.03
N GLU A 380 11.23 -7.57 -1.45
CA GLU A 380 11.53 -7.84 -2.87
C GLU A 380 10.96 -9.19 -3.35
N PRO A 381 10.43 -9.26 -4.59
CA PRO A 381 9.96 -10.52 -5.14
C PRO A 381 11.07 -11.57 -5.21
N LEU A 382 10.73 -12.82 -4.89
CA LEU A 382 11.59 -13.96 -5.20
C LEU A 382 11.39 -14.38 -6.65
N ARG A 383 12.47 -14.74 -7.33
CA ARG A 383 12.44 -15.20 -8.73
C ARG A 383 13.04 -16.59 -8.84
N PHE A 384 12.31 -17.49 -9.49
CA PHE A 384 12.75 -18.85 -9.77
C PHE A 384 12.55 -19.16 -11.24
N LYS A 385 13.55 -19.73 -11.88
CA LYS A 385 13.38 -20.37 -13.18
C LYS A 385 12.90 -21.78 -12.92
N VAL A 386 11.81 -22.18 -13.57
CA VAL A 386 11.20 -23.51 -13.39
C VAL A 386 11.05 -24.20 -14.73
N GLY A 387 11.32 -25.50 -14.80
CA GLY A 387 11.11 -26.31 -15.99
C GLY A 387 9.64 -26.68 -16.22
N LEU A 388 9.37 -27.37 -17.35
CA LEU A 388 8.13 -28.13 -17.52
C LEU A 388 8.15 -29.33 -16.58
N GLU A 389 7.06 -29.59 -15.86
CA GLU A 389 6.95 -30.71 -14.90
C GLU A 389 7.91 -30.61 -13.70
N ASP A 390 8.38 -29.40 -13.39
CA ASP A 390 9.27 -29.11 -12.28
C ASP A 390 8.49 -28.84 -10.99
N SER A 391 9.18 -28.87 -9.85
CA SER A 391 8.61 -28.43 -8.59
C SER A 391 9.62 -27.74 -7.69
N ILE A 392 9.14 -26.73 -6.97
CA ILE A 392 9.91 -26.02 -5.96
C ILE A 392 9.22 -26.09 -4.60
N VAL A 393 10.01 -26.11 -3.53
CA VAL A 393 9.51 -26.00 -2.17
C VAL A 393 9.82 -24.61 -1.63
N LEU A 394 8.80 -23.97 -1.10
CA LEU A 394 8.90 -22.69 -0.42
C LEU A 394 8.54 -22.88 1.04
N ASP A 395 9.43 -22.43 1.93
CA ASP A 395 9.26 -22.54 3.38
C ASP A 395 9.36 -21.15 4.02
N ALA A 396 8.25 -20.73 4.64
CA ALA A 396 8.10 -19.50 5.40
C ALA A 396 8.15 -19.69 6.92
N GLY A 397 8.50 -20.88 7.41
CA GLY A 397 8.48 -21.25 8.84
C GLY A 397 9.45 -20.48 9.74
N LYS A 398 10.36 -19.70 9.15
CA LYS A 398 11.24 -18.75 9.87
C LYS A 398 10.64 -17.35 10.02
N SER A 399 9.45 -17.10 9.46
CA SER A 399 8.73 -15.85 9.68
C SER A 399 8.31 -15.74 11.15
N TYR A 400 8.27 -14.52 11.68
CA TYR A 400 8.00 -14.30 13.11
C TYR A 400 7.14 -13.05 13.34
N ASP A 401 6.39 -13.08 14.43
CA ASP A 401 5.63 -11.94 14.96
C ASP A 401 6.62 -10.96 15.59
N THR A 402 6.66 -9.72 15.11
CA THR A 402 7.59 -8.71 15.63
C THR A 402 7.23 -8.26 17.04
N ASP A 403 5.96 -8.41 17.45
CA ASP A 403 5.48 -8.11 18.80
C ASP A 403 5.86 -9.22 19.79
N SER A 404 5.90 -10.47 19.33
CA SER A 404 6.22 -11.67 20.11
C SER A 404 7.10 -12.66 19.33
N PRO A 405 8.41 -12.37 19.14
CA PRO A 405 9.27 -13.16 18.24
C PRO A 405 9.42 -14.64 18.59
N ASP A 406 9.24 -14.99 19.87
CA ASP A 406 9.37 -16.37 20.37
C ASP A 406 8.04 -17.14 20.35
N ASP A 407 6.94 -16.52 19.92
CA ASP A 407 5.61 -17.13 19.89
C ASP A 407 4.92 -16.95 18.52
N PRO A 408 4.96 -17.96 17.64
CA PRO A 408 4.38 -17.90 16.31
C PRO A 408 2.87 -18.14 16.27
N SER A 409 2.20 -18.38 17.40
CA SER A 409 0.79 -18.83 17.46
C SER A 409 -0.23 -17.88 16.83
N GLY A 410 0.13 -16.61 16.63
CA GLY A 410 -0.72 -15.60 16.00
C GLY A 410 -0.47 -15.39 14.51
N LEU A 411 0.44 -16.15 13.89
CA LEU A 411 0.73 -16.05 12.47
C LEU A 411 -0.09 -17.05 11.65
N GLU A 412 -0.78 -16.54 10.65
CA GLU A 412 -1.47 -17.35 9.63
C GLU A 412 -0.79 -17.20 8.28
N PHE A 413 -0.71 -18.29 7.52
CA PHE A 413 0.01 -18.36 6.25
C PHE A 413 -0.93 -18.84 5.16
N GLU A 414 -1.09 -18.01 4.14
CA GLU A 414 -1.88 -18.30 2.94
C GLU A 414 -1.01 -18.18 1.70
N TRP A 415 -1.05 -19.19 0.83
CA TRP A 415 -0.36 -19.21 -0.45
C TRP A 415 -1.36 -19.34 -1.59
N TYR A 416 -1.32 -18.42 -2.55
CA TYR A 416 -2.26 -18.42 -3.66
C TYR A 416 -1.67 -17.86 -4.94
N SER A 417 -2.17 -18.33 -6.07
CA SER A 417 -1.82 -17.81 -7.39
C SER A 417 -2.51 -16.46 -7.62
N TYR A 418 -1.79 -15.50 -8.20
CA TYR A 418 -2.34 -14.22 -8.66
C TYR A 418 -2.29 -14.16 -10.20
N PRO A 419 -3.21 -14.88 -10.88
CA PRO A 419 -3.11 -15.13 -12.31
C PRO A 419 -3.27 -13.89 -13.18
N GLU A 420 -3.99 -12.85 -12.73
CA GLU A 420 -4.19 -11.62 -13.50
C GLU A 420 -2.92 -10.77 -13.68
N CYS A 421 -1.84 -11.11 -12.96
CA CYS A 421 -0.50 -10.57 -13.21
C CYS A 421 0.12 -11.15 -14.50
N ALA A 422 -0.26 -12.38 -14.87
CA ALA A 422 0.13 -12.98 -16.13
C ALA A 422 -0.70 -12.37 -17.27
N LYS A 423 -0.16 -12.39 -18.50
CA LYS A 423 -0.81 -11.77 -19.67
C LYS A 423 -2.25 -12.27 -19.84
N THR A 424 -3.14 -11.38 -20.30
CA THR A 424 -4.60 -11.59 -20.32
C THR A 424 -5.05 -12.88 -21.02
N SER A 425 -4.33 -13.35 -22.04
CA SER A 425 -4.61 -14.62 -22.74
C SER A 425 -4.32 -15.88 -21.90
N LEU A 426 -3.40 -15.81 -20.92
CA LEU A 426 -3.03 -16.93 -20.06
C LEU A 426 -3.95 -17.06 -18.83
N THR A 427 -4.72 -16.02 -18.49
CA THR A 427 -5.59 -16.03 -17.31
C THR A 427 -6.68 -17.11 -17.37
N SER A 428 -7.17 -17.48 -18.56
CA SER A 428 -8.13 -18.57 -18.76
C SER A 428 -7.53 -19.97 -18.63
N LEU A 429 -6.20 -20.09 -18.64
CA LEU A 429 -5.48 -21.36 -18.63
C LEU A 429 -4.79 -21.63 -17.26
N ALA A 430 -4.69 -20.61 -16.42
CA ALA A 430 -3.92 -20.61 -15.18
C ALA A 430 -4.20 -21.73 -14.15
N PRO A 431 -5.44 -22.19 -13.90
CA PRO A 431 -5.70 -23.22 -12.89
C PRO A 431 -5.10 -24.59 -13.25
N GLN A 432 -4.79 -24.81 -14.53
CA GLN A 432 -4.30 -26.09 -15.04
C GLN A 432 -2.77 -26.19 -15.00
N PHE A 433 -2.08 -25.05 -14.90
CA PHE A 433 -0.62 -24.97 -15.10
C PHE A 433 0.21 -25.09 -13.84
N PHE A 434 -0.33 -24.65 -12.69
CA PHE A 434 0.41 -24.68 -11.42
C PHE A 434 -0.48 -25.19 -10.32
N THR A 435 0.07 -26.08 -9.51
CA THR A 435 -0.53 -26.48 -8.23
C THR A 435 0.29 -25.89 -7.09
N VAL A 436 -0.40 -25.40 -6.06
CA VAL A 436 0.21 -24.97 -4.80
C VAL A 436 -0.34 -25.90 -3.72
N GLU A 437 0.51 -26.76 -3.19
CA GLU A 437 0.14 -27.80 -2.22
C GLU A 437 0.77 -27.51 -0.86
N ALA A 438 -0.03 -27.53 0.21
CA ALA A 438 0.47 -27.40 1.57
C ALA A 438 1.28 -28.64 1.98
N LEU A 439 2.52 -28.43 2.43
CA LEU A 439 3.37 -29.50 2.97
C LEU A 439 3.29 -29.60 4.50
N ALA A 440 2.92 -28.50 5.16
CA ALA A 440 2.79 -28.40 6.61
C ALA A 440 1.48 -27.68 6.97
N PRO A 441 0.32 -28.33 6.75
CA PRO A 441 -0.97 -27.71 6.99
C PRO A 441 -1.21 -27.46 8.49
N PRO A 442 -1.93 -26.39 8.87
CA PRO A 442 -2.34 -26.18 10.25
C PRO A 442 -3.17 -27.35 10.78
N SER A 443 -2.95 -27.70 12.05
CA SER A 443 -3.66 -28.79 12.72
C SER A 443 -5.18 -28.60 12.62
N GLY A 444 -5.90 -29.65 12.22
CA GLY A 444 -7.35 -29.63 12.06
C GLY A 444 -7.86 -29.08 10.72
N THR A 445 -6.97 -28.73 9.80
CA THR A 445 -7.31 -28.35 8.42
C THR A 445 -6.89 -29.44 7.42
N ASN A 446 -7.44 -29.41 6.22
CA ASN A 446 -6.95 -30.22 5.09
C ASN A 446 -5.84 -29.51 4.30
N GLY A 447 -5.33 -28.37 4.79
CA GLY A 447 -4.31 -27.58 4.12
C GLY A 447 -4.80 -26.67 2.99
N THR A 448 -6.11 -26.59 2.73
CA THR A 448 -6.63 -25.78 1.62
C THR A 448 -7.87 -24.98 2.03
N LEU A 449 -7.89 -23.71 1.68
CA LEU A 449 -9.05 -22.82 1.75
C LEU A 449 -9.63 -22.60 0.36
N ALA A 450 -10.94 -22.83 0.21
CA ALA A 450 -11.61 -22.75 -1.09
C ALA A 450 -11.52 -21.35 -1.71
N VAL A 451 -11.74 -20.31 -0.89
CA VAL A 451 -11.62 -18.89 -1.27
C VAL A 451 -11.15 -18.10 -0.04
N ASN A 452 -10.13 -17.24 -0.18
CA ASN A 452 -9.70 -16.36 0.89
C ASN A 452 -10.41 -14.99 0.90
N GLN A 453 -10.10 -14.15 1.89
CA GLN A 453 -10.71 -12.83 2.06
C GLN A 453 -10.51 -11.90 0.85
N ALA A 454 -9.41 -12.05 0.11
CA ALA A 454 -9.13 -11.28 -1.11
C ALA A 454 -9.74 -11.93 -2.38
N GLY A 455 -10.56 -12.98 -2.21
CA GLY A 455 -11.29 -13.65 -3.27
C GLY A 455 -10.45 -14.56 -4.17
N PHE A 456 -9.24 -14.95 -3.74
CA PHE A 456 -8.43 -15.95 -4.43
C PHE A 456 -8.90 -17.35 -4.06
N GLY A 457 -9.01 -18.23 -5.05
CA GLY A 457 -9.39 -19.62 -4.85
C GLY A 457 -8.20 -20.56 -4.65
N ASN A 458 -8.48 -21.77 -4.18
CA ASN A 458 -7.49 -22.86 -4.01
C ASN A 458 -6.25 -22.44 -3.20
N VAL A 459 -6.48 -21.78 -2.07
CA VAL A 459 -5.42 -21.21 -1.24
C VAL A 459 -4.82 -22.30 -0.36
N ALA A 460 -3.51 -22.53 -0.47
CA ALA A 460 -2.81 -23.47 0.39
C ALA A 460 -2.49 -22.80 1.75
N LEU A 461 -2.73 -23.54 2.83
CA LEU A 461 -2.54 -23.08 4.20
C LEU A 461 -1.30 -23.71 4.83
N GLY A 462 -0.53 -22.91 5.55
CA GLY A 462 0.60 -23.38 6.34
C GLY A 462 1.95 -22.77 5.93
N THR A 463 2.98 -23.09 6.69
CA THR A 463 4.29 -22.43 6.58
C THR A 463 5.05 -22.81 5.33
N SER A 464 4.80 -23.99 4.77
CA SER A 464 5.53 -24.49 3.59
C SER A 464 4.61 -25.07 2.54
N VAL A 465 4.92 -24.78 1.28
CA VAL A 465 4.19 -25.28 0.11
C VAL A 465 5.13 -25.89 -0.92
N LYS A 466 4.62 -26.87 -1.68
CA LYS A 466 5.21 -27.33 -2.94
C LYS A 466 4.45 -26.66 -4.08
N ILE A 467 5.17 -25.99 -4.96
CA ILE A 467 4.62 -25.50 -6.22
C ILE A 467 5.08 -26.44 -7.32
N SER A 468 4.16 -27.00 -8.09
CA SER A 468 4.48 -27.87 -9.23
C SER A 468 3.95 -27.28 -10.52
N THR A 469 4.71 -27.37 -11.61
CA THR A 469 4.27 -26.96 -12.95
C THR A 469 3.70 -28.18 -13.68
N ASN A 470 2.53 -28.07 -14.29
CA ASN A 470 1.94 -29.14 -15.12
C ASN A 470 1.59 -28.56 -16.49
N LEU A 471 2.48 -28.79 -17.47
CA LEU A 471 2.47 -28.09 -18.75
C LEU A 471 2.40 -29.07 -19.92
N THR A 472 1.60 -30.13 -19.80
CA THR A 472 1.44 -31.20 -20.82
C THR A 472 0.94 -30.72 -22.19
N HIS A 473 0.47 -29.47 -22.33
CA HIS A 473 -0.03 -28.88 -23.58
C HIS A 473 0.62 -27.52 -23.95
N TRP A 474 1.70 -27.10 -23.28
CA TRP A 474 2.31 -25.76 -23.45
C TRP A 474 2.78 -25.45 -24.88
N GLU A 475 3.15 -26.46 -25.67
CA GLU A 475 3.63 -26.27 -27.04
C GLU A 475 2.53 -25.88 -28.06
N GLN A 476 1.24 -26.13 -27.78
CA GLN A 476 0.16 -25.96 -28.76
C GLN A 476 -0.47 -24.56 -28.79
N GLU A 477 -0.17 -23.68 -27.82
CA GLU A 477 -0.86 -22.38 -27.66
C GLU A 477 0.08 -21.17 -27.66
N GLN A 478 1.22 -21.23 -28.36
CA GLN A 478 2.26 -20.20 -28.31
C GLN A 478 1.74 -18.78 -28.62
N PRO A 479 1.71 -17.86 -27.63
CA PRO A 479 1.75 -16.43 -27.93
C PRO A 479 3.21 -16.04 -28.17
N SER A 480 3.49 -15.29 -29.24
CA SER A 480 4.81 -14.73 -29.50
C SER A 480 5.35 -13.98 -28.26
N GLU A 481 6.54 -14.38 -27.78
CA GLU A 481 7.44 -13.69 -26.83
C GLU A 481 6.91 -13.16 -25.48
N VAL A 482 5.61 -13.24 -25.15
CA VAL A 482 5.06 -12.50 -24.00
C VAL A 482 4.23 -13.35 -23.04
N GLY A 483 4.56 -13.28 -21.73
CA GLY A 483 3.80 -13.93 -20.65
C GLY A 483 4.54 -15.07 -19.93
N LYS A 484 5.83 -14.90 -19.63
CA LYS A 484 6.70 -15.94 -19.04
C LYS A 484 6.72 -15.98 -17.51
N GLU A 485 5.90 -15.16 -16.83
CA GLU A 485 5.93 -15.01 -15.37
C GLU A 485 4.61 -15.49 -14.74
N TRP A 486 4.70 -16.41 -13.77
CA TRP A 486 3.61 -16.77 -12.88
C TRP A 486 3.84 -16.28 -11.47
N HIS A 487 2.80 -15.74 -10.88
CA HIS A 487 2.89 -15.04 -9.60
C HIS A 487 2.17 -15.85 -8.54
N VAL A 488 2.93 -16.30 -7.53
CA VAL A 488 2.39 -16.87 -6.30
C VAL A 488 2.63 -15.88 -5.18
N ILE A 489 1.61 -15.65 -4.37
CA ILE A 489 1.64 -14.72 -3.24
C ILE A 489 1.59 -15.54 -1.97
N LEU A 490 2.58 -15.33 -1.10
CA LEU A 490 2.45 -15.61 0.31
C LEU A 490 1.82 -14.40 0.99
N GLN A 491 0.79 -14.61 1.79
CA GLN A 491 0.29 -13.66 2.78
C GLN A 491 0.54 -14.23 4.16
N VAL A 492 1.15 -13.43 5.03
CA VAL A 492 1.32 -13.72 6.45
C VAL A 492 0.53 -12.68 7.25
N THR A 493 -0.43 -13.16 8.03
CA THR A 493 -1.28 -12.30 8.88
C THR A 493 -0.86 -12.46 10.33
N ASN A 494 -0.59 -11.34 11.03
CA ASN A 494 -0.47 -11.31 12.48
C ASN A 494 -1.82 -10.94 13.10
N ASN A 495 -2.43 -11.87 13.84
CA ASN A 495 -3.75 -11.73 14.44
C ASN A 495 -3.76 -11.44 15.95
N LYS A 496 -2.59 -11.24 16.60
CA LYS A 496 -2.56 -10.97 18.06
C LYS A 496 -2.97 -9.55 18.42
N GLY A 497 -2.80 -8.62 17.50
CA GLY A 497 -3.15 -7.21 17.67
C GLY A 497 -4.64 -6.94 17.63
N ALA A 498 -5.05 -5.74 18.05
CA ALA A 498 -6.42 -5.25 17.88
C ALA A 498 -6.86 -5.18 16.41
N TYR A 499 -5.89 -5.02 15.50
CA TYR A 499 -6.07 -5.03 14.05
C TYR A 499 -5.15 -6.09 13.43
N PRO A 500 -5.66 -6.99 12.58
CA PRO A 500 -4.83 -7.93 11.83
C PRO A 500 -3.88 -7.25 10.85
N ILE A 501 -2.57 -7.43 11.02
CA ILE A 501 -1.59 -6.80 10.11
C ILE A 501 -1.02 -7.83 9.16
N ARG A 502 -1.10 -7.53 7.86
CA ARG A 502 -0.68 -8.44 6.77
C ARG A 502 0.61 -7.98 6.12
N ARG A 503 1.53 -8.90 5.90
CA ARG A 503 2.69 -8.73 5.01
C ARG A 503 2.73 -9.87 4.01
N TYR A 504 3.37 -9.61 2.88
CA TYR A 504 3.33 -10.51 1.75
C TYR A 504 4.73 -10.89 1.30
N ARG A 505 4.83 -11.96 0.51
CA ARG A 505 5.98 -12.22 -0.33
C ARG A 505 5.50 -12.65 -1.70
N ARG A 506 5.86 -11.87 -2.73
CA ARG A 506 5.63 -12.24 -4.12
C ARG A 506 6.71 -13.21 -4.59
N VAL A 507 6.30 -14.30 -5.22
CA VAL A 507 7.16 -15.27 -5.88
C VAL A 507 6.81 -15.29 -7.35
N ILE A 508 7.83 -15.13 -8.19
CA ILE A 508 7.74 -15.06 -9.63
C ILE A 508 8.43 -16.30 -10.20
N LEU A 509 7.66 -17.09 -10.93
CA LEU A 509 8.12 -18.28 -11.63
C LEU A 509 8.32 -17.92 -13.10
N GLU A 510 9.56 -17.94 -13.55
CA GLU A 510 9.99 -17.66 -14.92
C GLU A 510 10.02 -18.96 -15.72
N LEU A 511 9.16 -19.07 -16.74
CA LEU A 511 9.10 -20.23 -17.64
C LEU A 511 10.22 -20.20 -18.70
N PRO A 512 10.66 -21.37 -19.20
CA PRO A 512 11.75 -21.47 -20.17
C PRO A 512 11.35 -20.94 -21.54
N GLU A 513 12.35 -20.59 -22.35
CA GLU A 513 12.13 -20.17 -23.74
C GLU A 513 11.83 -21.36 -24.64
N ALA A 514 10.90 -21.18 -25.58
CA ALA A 514 10.49 -22.22 -26.52
C ALA A 514 11.63 -22.69 -27.46
N SER A 515 12.69 -21.90 -27.65
CA SER A 515 13.81 -22.20 -28.55
C SER A 515 14.92 -23.05 -27.93
N ASN A 516 14.82 -23.39 -26.64
CA ASN A 516 15.78 -24.28 -25.94
C ASN A 516 15.23 -25.69 -25.68
N MET A 517 14.20 -26.11 -26.43
CA MET A 517 13.64 -27.47 -26.40
C MET A 517 13.92 -28.21 -27.71
#